data_AF-K6H9U7-F1
#
_entry.id   AF-K6H9U7-F1
#
_cell.length_a   1.000
_cell.length_b   1.000
_cell.length_c   1.000
_cell.angle_alpha   90.00
_cell.angle_beta   90.00
_cell.angle_gamma   90.00
#
_symmetry.space_group_name_H-M   'P 1'
#
loop_
_entity.id
_entity.type
_entity.pdbx_description
1 polymer ?
#
loop_
_entity_poly.entity_id
_entity_poly.type
_entity_poly.pdbx_seq_one_letter_code
_entity_poly.pdbx_strand_id
1 'polypeptide(L)'
;MINQYTNKKAAVLRIWNHALESSLSFISFSSDKSKSYRFKRYFSTEDLEKIESAVFKSESIHRGEIKVILESNLPIFKVIRGLTAKQRAEELFSQKRIWDTEENTGILIYIQLIDRKIELLADRGIYKKIGENTLYEICERIQTGFRSGHYLESILFAIEEFTLLLQKHFPSGKQNPNELPDKPEVI
;
A
#
# COMPACT_ATOMS: atom_id res chain seq x y z
N MET A 1 13.30 28.82 -18.50
CA MET A 1 12.72 29.17 -17.18
C MET A 1 11.25 28.72 -17.03
N ILE A 2 10.85 27.55 -17.54
CA ILE A 2 9.44 27.10 -17.55
C ILE A 2 9.17 26.05 -16.44
N ASN A 3 10.21 25.45 -15.86
CA ASN A 3 10.08 24.28 -14.98
C ASN A 3 9.70 24.59 -13.51
N GLN A 4 9.89 25.83 -13.04
CA GLN A 4 9.56 26.19 -11.64
C GLN A 4 8.08 26.58 -11.43
N TYR A 5 7.40 27.04 -12.48
CA TYR A 5 6.02 27.55 -12.37
C TYR A 5 4.99 26.41 -12.39
N THR A 6 5.22 25.38 -13.19
CA THR A 6 4.43 24.13 -13.21
C THR A 6 4.53 23.40 -11.87
N ASN A 7 5.72 23.34 -11.27
CA ASN A 7 5.92 22.65 -10.00
C ASN A 7 5.26 23.40 -8.82
N LYS A 8 5.31 24.74 -8.83
CA LYS A 8 4.57 25.57 -7.85
C LYS A 8 3.06 25.43 -7.99
N LYS A 9 2.51 25.45 -9.20
CA LYS A 9 1.06 25.23 -9.41
C LYS A 9 0.62 23.84 -8.99
N ALA A 10 1.39 22.80 -9.30
CA ALA A 10 1.10 21.43 -8.89
C ALA A 10 1.18 21.25 -7.37
N ALA A 11 2.19 21.84 -6.72
CA ALA A 11 2.32 21.84 -5.26
C ALA A 11 1.16 22.59 -4.59
N VAL A 12 0.76 23.74 -5.12
CA VAL A 12 -0.39 24.50 -4.63
C VAL A 12 -1.69 23.71 -4.83
N LEU A 13 -1.95 23.13 -6.02
CA LEU A 13 -3.13 22.28 -6.25
C LEU A 13 -3.17 21.08 -5.30
N ARG A 14 -2.03 20.43 -5.07
CA ARG A 14 -1.89 19.34 -4.11
C ARG A 14 -2.26 19.82 -2.70
N ILE A 15 -1.68 20.94 -2.25
CA ILE A 15 -2.01 21.54 -0.95
C ILE A 15 -3.50 21.88 -0.86
N TRP A 16 -4.13 22.45 -1.89
CA TRP A 16 -5.58 22.72 -1.91
C TRP A 16 -6.42 21.44 -1.83
N ASN A 17 -6.05 20.39 -2.59
CA ASN A 17 -6.72 19.09 -2.56
C ASN A 17 -6.66 18.43 -1.18
N HIS A 18 -5.59 18.66 -0.41
CA HIS A 18 -5.53 18.22 0.98
C HIS A 18 -6.20 19.23 1.92
N ALA A 19 -6.04 20.55 1.76
CA ALA A 19 -6.51 21.60 2.69
C ALA A 19 -8.04 21.74 2.77
N LEU A 20 -8.75 21.61 1.65
CA LEU A 20 -10.22 21.51 1.64
C LEU A 20 -10.73 20.35 2.52
N GLU A 21 -9.90 19.34 2.78
CA GLU A 21 -10.25 18.10 3.48
C GLU A 21 -9.97 18.16 4.97
N SER A 22 -8.93 18.88 5.42
CA SER A 22 -8.74 19.07 6.87
C SER A 22 -9.86 19.90 7.49
N SER A 23 -10.37 20.90 6.78
CA SER A 23 -11.52 21.70 7.25
C SER A 23 -12.81 20.88 7.38
N LEU A 24 -12.99 19.83 6.56
CA LEU A 24 -14.16 18.94 6.65
C LEU A 24 -13.97 17.80 7.67
N SER A 25 -12.73 17.34 7.88
CA SER A 25 -12.40 16.38 8.94
C SER A 25 -12.56 16.94 10.35
N PHE A 26 -12.60 18.26 10.50
CA PHE A 26 -12.81 18.91 11.80
C PHE A 26 -14.24 18.70 12.34
N ILE A 27 -15.20 18.29 11.48
CA ILE A 27 -16.61 18.10 11.84
C ILE A 27 -17.03 16.61 11.87
N SER A 28 -16.18 15.67 11.41
CA SER A 28 -16.47 14.22 11.50
C SER A 28 -15.38 13.44 12.21
N PHE A 29 -15.47 13.36 13.55
CA PHE A 29 -14.74 12.39 14.36
C PHE A 29 -15.37 11.01 14.19
N SER A 30 -15.12 10.35 13.05
CA SER A 30 -15.42 8.92 12.85
C SER A 30 -14.16 8.10 13.11
N SER A 31 -14.23 7.16 14.05
CA SER A 31 -13.13 6.25 14.43
C SER A 31 -12.77 5.22 13.36
N ASP A 32 -13.57 5.09 12.30
CA ASP A 32 -13.38 4.10 11.23
C ASP A 32 -13.28 4.80 9.87
N LYS A 33 -12.05 4.83 9.31
CA LYS A 33 -11.75 5.52 8.05
C LYS A 33 -12.21 4.74 6.82
N SER A 34 -12.44 3.42 6.93
CA SER A 34 -13.01 2.60 5.84
C SER A 34 -14.45 3.02 5.50
N LYS A 35 -15.16 3.64 6.44
CA LYS A 35 -16.51 4.15 6.25
C LYS A 35 -16.55 5.52 5.57
N SER A 36 -15.40 6.18 5.38
CA SER A 36 -15.32 7.48 4.70
C SER A 36 -15.85 7.38 3.27
N TYR A 37 -16.73 8.31 2.90
CA TYR A 37 -17.32 8.39 1.55
C TYR A 37 -16.24 8.39 0.45
N ARG A 38 -15.07 8.95 0.74
CA ARG A 38 -13.96 9.05 -0.23
C ARG A 38 -13.24 7.72 -0.42
N PHE A 39 -13.12 6.91 0.63
CA PHE A 39 -12.58 5.56 0.55
C PHE A 39 -13.52 4.64 -0.25
N LYS A 40 -14.83 4.76 0.00
CA LYS A 40 -15.89 4.02 -0.72
C LYS A 40 -15.94 4.28 -2.23
N ARG A 41 -15.24 5.32 -2.73
CA ARG A 41 -15.06 5.54 -4.18
C ARG A 41 -14.07 4.59 -4.82
N TYR A 42 -13.19 3.97 -4.02
CA TYR A 42 -12.13 3.08 -4.47
C TYR A 42 -12.43 1.64 -4.09
N PHE A 43 -12.89 1.40 -2.86
CA PHE A 43 -13.13 0.06 -2.32
C PHE A 43 -14.43 -0.02 -1.53
N SER A 44 -15.20 -1.06 -1.79
CA SER A 44 -16.31 -1.52 -0.96
C SER A 44 -15.81 -2.40 0.20
N THR A 45 -16.70 -2.73 1.15
CA THR A 45 -16.38 -3.71 2.20
C THR A 45 -16.07 -5.09 1.60
N GLU A 46 -16.83 -5.50 0.58
CA GLU A 46 -16.62 -6.77 -0.13
C GLU A 46 -15.23 -6.82 -0.80
N ASP A 47 -14.74 -5.68 -1.31
CA ASP A 47 -13.40 -5.62 -1.89
C ASP A 47 -12.31 -5.84 -0.83
N LEU A 48 -12.49 -5.30 0.39
CA LEU A 48 -11.54 -5.54 1.49
C LEU A 48 -11.54 -7.00 1.94
N GLU A 49 -12.71 -7.63 1.99
CA GLU A 49 -12.85 -9.07 2.29
C GLU A 49 -12.19 -9.93 1.21
N LYS A 50 -12.29 -9.54 -0.07
CA LYS A 50 -11.58 -10.23 -1.16
C LYS A 50 -10.06 -10.10 -1.03
N ILE A 51 -9.55 -8.92 -0.66
CA ILE A 51 -8.12 -8.71 -0.44
C ILE A 51 -7.65 -9.53 0.77
N GLU A 52 -8.36 -9.48 1.89
CA GLU A 52 -8.07 -10.29 3.10
C GLU A 52 -8.05 -11.78 2.76
N SER A 53 -9.05 -12.28 2.04
CA SER A 53 -9.11 -13.68 1.62
C SER A 53 -7.95 -14.06 0.69
N ALA A 54 -7.50 -13.14 -0.18
CA ALA A 54 -6.38 -13.39 -1.08
C ALA A 54 -5.06 -13.49 -0.31
N VAL A 55 -4.81 -12.58 0.65
CA VAL A 55 -3.63 -12.64 1.53
C VAL A 55 -3.64 -13.94 2.34
N PHE A 56 -4.74 -14.26 3.02
CA PHE A 56 -4.87 -15.50 3.79
C PHE A 56 -4.57 -16.77 2.96
N LYS A 57 -5.06 -16.83 1.72
CA LYS A 57 -4.78 -17.96 0.82
C LYS A 57 -3.31 -18.00 0.39
N SER A 58 -2.73 -16.84 0.09
CA SER A 58 -1.32 -16.70 -0.28
C SER A 58 -0.41 -17.27 0.81
N GLU A 59 -0.59 -16.84 2.05
CA GLU A 59 0.27 -17.19 3.18
C GLU A 59 0.18 -18.66 3.61
N SER A 60 -0.83 -19.39 3.13
CA SER A 60 -0.94 -20.84 3.36
C SER A 60 0.05 -21.69 2.54
N ILE A 61 0.63 -21.13 1.47
CA ILE A 61 1.47 -21.87 0.51
C ILE A 61 2.93 -21.40 0.45
N HIS A 62 3.31 -20.41 1.27
CA HIS A 62 4.68 -19.91 1.41
C HIS A 62 4.93 -19.37 2.82
N ARG A 63 6.18 -19.06 3.17
CA ARG A 63 6.61 -18.52 4.48
C ARG A 63 6.93 -17.03 4.42
N GLY A 64 6.04 -16.27 3.80
CA GLY A 64 6.21 -14.84 3.61
C GLY A 64 4.91 -14.15 3.94
N GLU A 65 5.00 -12.90 4.37
CA GLU A 65 3.88 -12.17 4.95
C GLU A 65 3.58 -10.94 4.10
N ILE A 66 2.33 -10.74 3.73
CA ILE A 66 1.91 -9.65 2.84
C ILE A 66 1.00 -8.70 3.61
N LYS A 67 1.49 -7.48 3.85
CA LYS A 67 0.69 -6.41 4.45
C LYS A 67 0.19 -5.42 3.41
N VAL A 68 -1.14 -5.26 3.34
CA VAL A 68 -1.78 -4.21 2.53
C VAL A 68 -2.16 -3.03 3.42
N ILE A 69 -1.72 -1.83 3.05
CA ILE A 69 -2.11 -0.57 3.70
C ILE A 69 -2.70 0.39 2.68
N LEU A 70 -3.92 0.83 2.93
CA LEU A 70 -4.68 1.77 2.11
C LEU A 70 -4.79 3.10 2.87
N GLU A 71 -3.98 4.08 2.49
CA GLU A 71 -4.01 5.41 3.10
C GLU A 71 -4.91 6.34 2.28
N SER A 72 -6.02 6.73 2.89
CA SER A 72 -7.04 7.58 2.30
C SER A 72 -6.55 9.02 2.14
N ASN A 73 -5.93 9.60 3.18
CA ASN A 73 -5.34 10.93 3.12
C ASN A 73 -4.01 11.04 3.88
N LEU A 74 -3.04 11.71 3.25
CA LEU A 74 -1.91 12.25 4.02
C LEU A 74 -2.37 13.52 4.73
N PRO A 75 -2.08 13.67 6.03
CA PRO A 75 -2.29 14.94 6.72
C PRO A 75 -1.57 16.09 6.00
N ILE A 76 -2.23 17.25 5.82
CA ILE A 76 -1.66 18.43 5.13
C ILE A 76 -0.25 18.74 5.62
N PHE A 77 -0.01 18.68 6.93
CA PHE A 77 1.30 19.03 7.48
C PHE A 77 2.43 18.12 6.98
N LYS A 78 2.16 16.84 6.68
CA LYS A 78 3.13 15.92 6.07
C LYS A 78 3.37 16.26 4.61
N VAL A 79 2.31 16.64 3.89
CA VAL A 79 2.38 17.06 2.49
C VAL A 79 3.17 18.37 2.34
N ILE A 80 2.93 19.37 3.20
CA ILE A 80 3.64 20.65 3.21
C ILE A 80 5.13 20.46 3.53
N ARG A 81 5.48 19.47 4.37
CA ARG A 81 6.87 19.10 4.67
C ARG A 81 7.56 18.32 3.54
N GLY A 82 6.85 18.03 2.44
CA GLY A 82 7.41 17.34 1.30
C GLY A 82 7.55 15.83 1.48
N LEU A 83 6.86 15.21 2.45
CA LEU A 83 6.89 13.76 2.65
C LEU A 83 6.43 13.06 1.36
N THR A 84 7.28 12.18 0.84
CA THR A 84 6.97 11.37 -0.34
C THR A 84 6.20 10.11 0.04
N ALA A 85 5.50 9.51 -0.93
CA ALA A 85 4.82 8.24 -0.73
C ALA A 85 5.82 7.15 -0.30
N LYS A 86 7.00 7.09 -0.94
CA LYS A 86 8.10 6.21 -0.54
C LYS A 86 8.50 6.38 0.94
N GLN A 87 8.77 7.62 1.38
CA GLN A 87 9.11 7.87 2.79
C GLN A 87 7.98 7.47 3.74
N ARG A 88 6.72 7.64 3.32
CA ARG A 88 5.57 7.20 4.11
C ARG A 88 5.47 5.67 4.18
N ALA A 89 5.72 4.98 3.07
CA ALA A 89 5.77 3.52 3.04
C ALA A 89 6.90 3.01 3.94
N GLU A 90 8.08 3.63 3.92
CA GLU A 90 9.21 3.30 4.80
C GLU A 90 8.86 3.52 6.29
N GLU A 91 8.21 4.64 6.63
CA GLU A 91 7.68 4.90 7.98
C GLU A 91 6.74 3.77 8.42
N LEU A 92 5.79 3.39 7.57
CA LEU A 92 4.80 2.36 7.89
C LEU A 92 5.43 0.97 7.98
N PHE A 93 6.39 0.66 7.11
CA PHE A 93 7.14 -0.59 7.14
C PHE A 93 7.83 -0.80 8.49
N SER A 94 8.46 0.25 9.02
CA SER A 94 9.08 0.25 10.34
C SER A 94 8.06 0.24 11.48
N GLN A 95 7.07 1.14 11.46
CA GLN A 95 6.07 1.28 12.52
C GLN A 95 5.22 0.03 12.71
N LYS A 96 4.90 -0.67 11.61
CA LYS A 96 4.13 -1.91 11.61
C LYS A 96 4.98 -3.16 11.76
N ARG A 97 6.30 -3.00 11.93
CA ARG A 97 7.26 -4.09 12.12
C ARG A 97 7.17 -5.16 11.03
N ILE A 98 6.94 -4.75 9.79
CA ILE A 98 6.81 -5.69 8.65
C ILE A 98 8.15 -6.38 8.35
N TRP A 99 9.26 -5.75 8.75
CA TRP A 99 10.60 -6.34 8.71
C TRP A 99 10.90 -7.32 9.85
N ASP A 100 10.07 -7.35 10.90
CA ASP A 100 10.29 -8.17 12.09
C ASP A 100 9.60 -9.53 11.92
N THR A 101 9.94 -10.21 10.83
CA THR A 101 9.51 -11.58 10.54
C THR A 101 10.67 -12.54 10.74
N GLU A 102 10.41 -13.78 11.17
CA GLU A 102 11.49 -14.74 11.49
C GLU A 102 12.48 -14.92 10.32
N GLU A 103 11.98 -14.84 9.08
CA GLU A 103 12.76 -15.07 7.85
C GLU A 103 13.11 -13.81 7.05
N ASN A 104 12.76 -12.62 7.54
CA ASN A 104 12.89 -11.36 6.80
C ASN A 104 12.16 -11.44 5.43
N THR A 105 10.91 -11.91 5.47
CA THR A 105 10.04 -12.20 4.31
C THR A 105 8.76 -11.36 4.30
N GLY A 106 8.77 -10.20 4.95
CA GLY A 106 7.66 -9.26 4.89
C GLY A 106 7.62 -8.43 3.60
N ILE A 107 6.42 -8.23 3.07
CA ILE A 107 6.11 -7.31 1.96
C ILE A 107 5.06 -6.30 2.43
N LEU A 108 5.26 -5.04 2.08
CA LEU A 108 4.27 -3.99 2.19
C LEU A 108 3.80 -3.57 0.80
N ILE A 109 2.49 -3.67 0.59
CA ILE A 109 1.77 -3.06 -0.52
C ILE A 109 1.10 -1.78 0.03
N TYR A 110 1.73 -0.64 -0.20
CA TYR A 110 1.20 0.65 0.26
C TYR A 110 0.55 1.42 -0.89
N ILE A 111 -0.69 1.87 -0.67
CA ILE A 111 -1.43 2.70 -1.62
C ILE A 111 -1.89 3.99 -0.95
N GLN A 112 -1.52 5.12 -1.55
CA GLN A 112 -2.05 6.44 -1.22
C GLN A 112 -3.16 6.81 -2.22
N LEU A 113 -4.42 6.78 -1.79
CA LEU A 113 -5.57 6.84 -2.71
C LEU A 113 -5.76 8.21 -3.39
N ILE A 114 -5.52 9.31 -2.68
CA ILE A 114 -5.71 10.67 -3.24
C ILE A 114 -4.70 10.98 -4.34
N ASP A 115 -3.41 10.77 -4.06
CA ASP A 115 -2.32 11.05 -5.02
C ASP A 115 -2.10 9.86 -5.99
N ARG A 116 -2.85 8.76 -5.82
CA ARG A 116 -2.72 7.48 -6.54
C ARG A 116 -1.29 6.99 -6.59
N LYS A 117 -0.58 7.13 -5.47
CA LYS A 117 0.80 6.65 -5.31
C LYS A 117 0.80 5.24 -4.76
N ILE A 118 1.71 4.44 -5.27
CA ILE A 118 1.84 3.03 -4.95
C ILE A 118 3.31 2.80 -4.66
N GLU A 119 3.60 2.17 -3.54
CA GLU A 119 4.94 1.82 -3.12
C GLU A 119 4.92 0.36 -2.67
N LEU A 120 5.85 -0.42 -3.20
CA LEU A 120 6.07 -1.81 -2.82
C LEU A 120 7.40 -1.88 -2.09
N LEU A 121 7.37 -2.29 -0.83
CA LEU A 121 8.58 -2.53 -0.05
C LEU A 121 8.65 -4.01 0.30
N ALA A 122 9.82 -4.59 0.16
CA ALA A 122 10.09 -5.94 0.61
C ALA A 122 11.18 -5.93 1.68
N ASP A 123 11.26 -6.95 2.51
CA ASP A 123 12.39 -7.09 3.40
C ASP A 123 13.61 -7.67 2.66
N ARG A 124 14.78 -7.61 3.29
CA ARG A 124 16.09 -7.97 2.75
C ARG A 124 16.15 -9.41 2.27
N GLY A 125 15.41 -10.33 2.90
CA GLY A 125 15.34 -11.73 2.46
C GLY A 125 14.75 -11.85 1.05
N ILE A 126 13.64 -11.16 0.81
CA ILE A 126 12.96 -11.14 -0.48
C ILE A 126 13.73 -10.34 -1.52
N TYR A 127 14.20 -9.14 -1.18
CA TYR A 127 14.98 -8.30 -2.10
C TYR A 127 16.17 -9.06 -2.71
N LYS A 128 16.88 -9.87 -1.90
CA LYS A 128 18.00 -10.71 -2.37
C LYS A 128 17.60 -11.77 -3.38
N LYS A 129 16.34 -12.23 -3.39
CA LYS A 129 15.86 -13.30 -4.26
C LYS A 129 15.25 -12.78 -5.56
N ILE A 130 14.45 -11.72 -5.49
CA ILE A 130 13.67 -11.23 -6.65
C ILE A 130 14.27 -9.99 -7.32
N GLY A 131 15.14 -9.25 -6.63
CA GLY A 131 15.76 -8.02 -7.13
C GLY A 131 14.80 -6.83 -7.22
N GLU A 132 15.37 -5.63 -7.43
CA GLU A 132 14.62 -4.37 -7.47
C GLU A 132 13.75 -4.24 -8.74
N ASN A 133 14.24 -4.74 -9.88
CA ASN A 133 13.53 -4.63 -11.16
C ASN A 133 12.16 -5.34 -11.14
N THR A 134 12.08 -6.52 -10.51
CA THR A 134 10.82 -7.27 -10.37
C THR A 134 9.78 -6.47 -9.58
N LEU A 135 10.19 -5.85 -8.46
CA LEU A 135 9.31 -5.00 -7.66
C LEU A 135 8.84 -3.76 -8.44
N TYR A 136 9.74 -3.16 -9.23
CA TYR A 136 9.40 -2.03 -10.10
C TYR A 136 8.35 -2.42 -11.15
N GLU A 137 8.51 -3.56 -11.83
CA GLU A 137 7.58 -4.03 -12.84
C GLU A 137 6.18 -4.32 -12.26
N ILE A 138 6.12 -4.97 -11.10
CA ILE A 138 4.85 -5.19 -10.39
C ILE A 138 4.23 -3.82 -10.04
N CYS A 139 5.01 -2.88 -9.48
CA CYS A 139 4.53 -1.55 -9.11
C CYS A 139 3.94 -0.79 -10.31
N GLU A 140 4.64 -0.76 -11.45
CA GLU A 140 4.17 -0.10 -12.68
C GLU A 140 2.85 -0.70 -13.21
N ARG A 141 2.69 -2.02 -13.08
CA ARG A 141 1.46 -2.70 -13.50
C ARG A 141 0.28 -2.35 -12.59
N ILE A 142 0.49 -2.33 -11.27
CA ILE A 142 -0.54 -1.87 -10.32
C ILE A 142 -0.88 -0.40 -10.61
N GLN A 143 0.12 0.47 -10.81
CA GLN A 143 -0.10 1.88 -11.13
C GLN A 143 -0.93 2.05 -12.40
N THR A 144 -0.69 1.23 -13.42
CA THR A 144 -1.47 1.24 -14.66
C THR A 144 -2.93 0.85 -14.41
N GLY A 145 -3.19 -0.21 -13.66
CA GLY A 145 -4.56 -0.61 -13.33
C GLY A 145 -5.29 0.45 -12.50
N PHE A 146 -4.61 1.08 -11.53
CA PHE A 146 -5.14 2.21 -10.75
C PHE A 146 -5.45 3.44 -11.61
N ARG A 147 -4.62 3.76 -12.62
CA ARG A 147 -4.93 4.84 -13.58
C ARG A 147 -6.19 4.56 -14.38
N SER A 148 -6.45 3.29 -14.68
CA SER A 148 -7.62 2.81 -15.43
C SER A 148 -8.85 2.51 -14.55
N GLY A 149 -8.77 2.67 -13.23
CA GLY A 149 -9.88 2.44 -12.30
C GLY A 149 -10.07 0.98 -11.85
N HIS A 150 -9.15 0.08 -12.19
CA HIS A 150 -9.19 -1.33 -11.80
C HIS A 150 -8.51 -1.54 -10.44
N TYR A 151 -9.05 -0.95 -9.36
CA TYR A 151 -8.38 -0.85 -8.07
C TYR A 151 -8.21 -2.21 -7.37
N LEU A 152 -9.31 -2.96 -7.23
CA LEU A 152 -9.29 -4.28 -6.59
C LEU A 152 -8.42 -5.24 -7.39
N GLU A 153 -8.61 -5.30 -8.71
CA GLU A 153 -7.87 -6.21 -9.59
C GLU A 153 -6.37 -5.93 -9.55
N SER A 154 -5.96 -4.67 -9.41
CA SER A 154 -4.55 -4.31 -9.28
C SER A 154 -3.93 -4.81 -7.98
N ILE A 155 -4.67 -4.78 -6.86
CA ILE A 155 -4.19 -5.31 -5.59
C ILE A 155 -4.14 -6.83 -5.63
N LEU A 156 -5.19 -7.48 -6.14
CA LEU A 156 -5.22 -8.94 -6.28
C LEU A 156 -4.11 -9.45 -7.20
N PHE A 157 -3.83 -8.73 -8.29
CA PHE A 157 -2.69 -8.99 -9.15
C PHE A 157 -1.36 -8.93 -8.38
N ALA A 158 -1.15 -7.89 -7.57
CA ALA A 158 0.07 -7.75 -6.79
C ALA A 158 0.25 -8.91 -5.80
N ILE A 159 -0.83 -9.28 -5.11
CA ILE A 159 -0.83 -10.42 -4.18
C ILE A 159 -0.45 -11.67 -4.95
N GLU A 160 -1.11 -12.00 -6.06
CA GLU A 160 -0.82 -13.18 -6.87
C GLU A 160 0.63 -13.24 -7.35
N GLU A 161 1.18 -12.14 -7.86
CA GLU A 161 2.59 -12.10 -8.30
C GLU A 161 3.55 -12.35 -7.12
N PHE A 162 3.28 -11.75 -5.96
CA PHE A 162 4.05 -12.03 -4.77
C PHE A 162 3.86 -13.47 -4.28
N THR A 163 2.65 -14.04 -4.34
CA THR A 163 2.37 -15.45 -4.03
C THR A 163 3.29 -16.36 -4.84
N LEU A 164 3.36 -16.16 -6.16
CA LEU A 164 4.17 -16.98 -7.06
C LEU A 164 5.67 -16.86 -6.75
N LEU A 165 6.15 -15.63 -6.50
CA LEU A 165 7.55 -15.38 -6.14
C LEU A 165 7.90 -16.01 -4.78
N LEU A 166 7.04 -15.85 -3.78
CA LEU A 166 7.24 -16.37 -2.44
C LEU A 166 7.14 -17.90 -2.43
N GLN A 167 6.20 -18.50 -3.13
CA GLN A 167 6.12 -19.96 -3.25
C GLN A 167 7.39 -20.56 -3.87
N LYS A 168 7.97 -19.89 -4.87
CA LYS A 168 9.21 -20.32 -5.52
C LYS A 168 10.44 -20.21 -4.61
N HIS A 169 10.54 -19.15 -3.83
CA HIS A 169 11.77 -18.82 -3.08
C HIS A 169 11.70 -19.15 -1.58
N PHE A 170 10.50 -19.21 -1.02
CA PHE A 170 10.18 -19.42 0.38
C PHE A 170 8.94 -20.35 0.53
N PRO A 171 8.96 -21.57 -0.04
CA PRO A 171 7.81 -22.49 0.01
C PRO A 171 7.36 -22.79 1.45
N SER A 172 6.10 -23.15 1.63
CA SER A 172 5.55 -23.46 2.96
C SER A 172 6.30 -24.63 3.62
N GLY A 173 6.60 -24.46 4.90
CA GLY A 173 7.17 -25.51 5.76
C GLY A 173 6.09 -26.28 6.52
N LYS A 174 6.49 -27.11 7.49
CA LYS A 174 5.54 -27.82 8.37
C LYS A 174 4.74 -26.89 9.29
N GLN A 175 5.23 -25.67 9.51
CA GLN A 175 4.58 -24.63 10.29
C GLN A 175 4.82 -23.29 9.57
N ASN A 176 3.76 -22.53 9.38
CA ASN A 176 3.81 -21.11 9.01
C ASN A 176 2.82 -20.38 9.92
N PRO A 177 3.23 -19.97 11.13
CA PRO A 177 2.36 -19.14 11.96
C PRO A 177 2.10 -17.82 11.23
N ASN A 178 0.86 -17.33 11.22
CA ASN A 178 0.58 -16.00 10.69
C ASN A 178 1.23 -14.96 11.62
N GLU A 179 2.20 -14.20 11.09
CA GLU A 179 2.99 -13.20 11.83
C GLU A 179 2.39 -11.79 11.67
N LEU A 180 1.71 -11.51 10.55
CA LEU A 180 1.06 -10.23 10.24
C LEU A 180 -0.44 -10.39 9.93
N PRO A 181 -1.34 -9.54 10.47
CA PRO A 181 -2.77 -9.66 10.16
C PRO A 181 -3.08 -9.48 8.67
N ASP A 182 -3.77 -10.48 8.08
CA ASP A 182 -4.20 -10.54 6.68
C ASP A 182 -5.08 -9.35 6.25
N LYS A 183 -5.85 -8.84 7.21
CA LYS A 183 -6.80 -7.77 6.97
C LYS A 183 -6.10 -6.50 6.46
N PRO A 184 -6.55 -5.92 5.34
CA PRO A 184 -6.06 -4.62 4.87
C PRO A 184 -6.27 -3.54 5.92
N GLU A 185 -5.23 -2.75 6.19
CA GLU A 185 -5.34 -1.64 7.12
C GLU A 185 -5.71 -0.35 6.38
N VAL A 186 -6.82 0.28 6.77
CA VAL A 186 -7.28 1.56 6.19
C VAL A 186 -6.91 2.70 7.13
N ILE A 187 -6.06 3.61 6.66
CA ILE A 187 -5.51 4.73 7.45
C ILE A 187 -5.72 6.11 6.83
#